data_AF-A0A0R3PFE1-F1
#
_entry.id   AF-A0A0R3PFE1-F1
#
_cell.length_a   1.000
_cell.length_b   1.000
_cell.length_c   1.000
_cell.angle_alpha   90.00
_cell.angle_beta   90.00
_cell.angle_gamma   90.00
#
_symmetry.space_group_name_H-M   'P 1'
#
loop_
_entity.id
_entity.type
_entity.pdbx_description
1 polymer ?
#
loop_
_entity_poly.entity_id
_entity_poly.type
_entity_poly.pdbx_seq_one_letter_code
_entity_poly.pdbx_strand_id
1 'polypeptide(L)'
;AFTKDWDEITIRTNDANYQRTIGQRVQPSFIDVKQLNRLYCNDICPPLACQNGGYANPNNCTKCKCPRGLAGRTCEGIPQVGCGGELLATPLWQELSHRGKKKCYWRIRATNARIRFILSDVSYRCETTCKAYVEIKHNSDFQQTGFRTCCNGPEIQVLSEQAEVLIISDSTELNYETAFHLWYIQDSGQPLPKPPPPTWVPGSENRSFRGSGSSSGPIEKFILNVIPKVR
;
A
#
# COMPACT_ATOMS: atom_id res chain seq x y z
N ALA A 1 -8.23 21.57 -2.60
CA ALA A 1 -9.49 21.61 -3.34
C ALA A 1 -10.57 22.07 -2.37
N PHE A 2 -11.43 23.01 -2.77
CA PHE A 2 -12.46 23.59 -1.92
C PHE A 2 -13.80 23.49 -2.64
N THR A 3 -14.86 23.21 -1.88
CA THR A 3 -16.25 23.19 -2.34
C THR A 3 -16.97 24.36 -1.68
N LYS A 4 -17.96 24.93 -2.36
CA LYS A 4 -18.84 25.97 -1.80
C LYS A 4 -19.87 25.36 -0.84
N ASP A 5 -20.26 24.12 -1.11
CA ASP A 5 -21.25 23.36 -0.35
C ASP A 5 -20.52 22.35 0.55
N TRP A 6 -20.79 22.41 1.86
CA TRP A 6 -20.04 21.68 2.89
C TRP A 6 -20.24 20.16 2.85
N ASP A 7 -21.30 19.70 2.18
CA ASP A 7 -21.71 18.32 2.02
C ASP A 7 -21.17 17.67 0.73
N GLU A 8 -20.56 18.45 -0.16
CA GLU A 8 -20.02 17.94 -1.43
C GLU A 8 -18.53 17.58 -1.36
N ILE A 9 -18.18 16.46 -2.02
CA ILE A 9 -16.79 16.03 -2.14
C ILE A 9 -16.13 16.65 -3.36
N THR A 10 -15.00 17.33 -3.14
CA THR A 10 -14.25 18.02 -4.21
C THR A 10 -13.47 17.08 -5.11
N ILE A 11 -13.15 15.88 -4.63
CA ILE A 11 -12.43 14.85 -5.39
C ILE A 11 -13.21 13.54 -5.22
N ARG A 12 -13.67 13.00 -6.34
CA ARG A 12 -14.28 11.67 -6.41
C ARG A 12 -13.29 10.68 -6.98
N THR A 13 -13.16 9.55 -6.32
CA THR A 13 -12.41 8.40 -6.81
C THR A 13 -13.18 7.70 -7.92
N ASN A 14 -12.47 7.16 -8.91
CA ASN A 14 -13.10 6.39 -9.98
C ASN A 14 -13.71 5.09 -9.44
N ASP A 15 -12.97 4.40 -8.57
CA ASP A 15 -13.51 3.31 -7.75
C ASP A 15 -13.94 3.87 -6.39
N ALA A 16 -15.25 3.81 -6.13
CA ALA A 16 -15.86 4.31 -4.91
C ALA A 16 -15.29 3.68 -3.63
N ASN A 17 -14.76 2.46 -3.68
CA ASN A 17 -14.13 1.80 -2.53
C ASN A 17 -12.89 2.59 -2.04
N TYR A 18 -12.22 3.29 -2.95
CA TYR A 18 -11.03 4.08 -2.64
C TYR A 18 -11.34 5.45 -2.04
N GLN A 19 -12.61 5.88 -1.99
CA GLN A 19 -12.98 7.23 -1.59
C GLN A 19 -12.47 7.60 -0.18
N ARG A 20 -12.45 6.63 0.75
CA ARG A 20 -11.94 6.83 2.12
C ARG A 20 -10.45 6.57 2.29
N THR A 21 -9.77 6.20 1.21
CA THR A 21 -8.32 5.93 1.17
C THR A 21 -7.52 7.20 0.90
N ILE A 22 -8.06 8.08 0.06
CA ILE A 22 -7.40 9.32 -0.34
C ILE A 22 -7.36 10.35 0.80
N GLY A 23 -6.42 11.29 0.71
CA GLY A 23 -6.26 12.37 1.69
C GLY A 23 -5.54 11.97 2.98
N GLN A 24 -4.97 10.76 3.05
CA GLN A 24 -4.24 10.30 4.22
C GLN A 24 -2.93 11.09 4.43
N ARG A 25 -2.67 11.46 5.69
CA ARG A 25 -1.50 12.27 6.10
C ARG A 25 -0.57 11.58 7.09
N VAL A 26 -0.85 10.32 7.46
CA VAL A 26 -0.02 9.53 8.39
C VAL A 26 1.41 9.35 7.86
N GLN A 27 1.58 9.06 6.58
CA GLN A 27 2.89 8.87 5.95
C GLN A 27 2.81 9.04 4.43
N PRO A 28 3.93 9.34 3.74
CA PRO A 28 3.98 9.31 2.27
C PRO A 28 3.67 7.92 1.71
N SER A 29 3.27 7.85 0.44
CA SER A 29 3.01 6.55 -0.19
C SER A 29 4.32 5.77 -0.37
N PHE A 30 4.21 4.43 -0.43
CA PHE A 30 5.39 3.59 -0.66
C PHE A 30 6.09 3.94 -1.98
N ILE A 31 5.30 4.26 -3.02
CA ILE A 31 5.81 4.61 -4.34
C ILE A 31 6.59 5.94 -4.26
N ASP A 32 6.08 6.96 -3.58
CA ASP A 32 6.79 8.24 -3.43
C ASP A 32 8.14 8.05 -2.74
N VAL A 33 8.16 7.31 -1.62
CA VAL A 33 9.38 7.00 -0.89
C VAL A 33 10.34 6.17 -1.75
N LYS A 34 9.83 5.23 -2.53
CA LYS A 34 10.64 4.44 -3.46
C LYS A 34 11.28 5.30 -4.53
N GLN A 35 10.54 6.23 -5.15
CA GLN A 35 11.11 7.14 -6.15
C GLN A 35 12.17 8.06 -5.55
N LEU A 36 11.92 8.60 -4.34
CA LEU A 36 12.88 9.44 -3.65
C LEU A 36 14.19 8.69 -3.35
N ASN A 37 14.10 7.46 -2.85
CA ASN A 37 15.28 6.64 -2.59
C ASN A 37 15.99 6.20 -3.87
N ARG A 38 15.25 5.98 -4.96
CA ARG A 38 15.88 5.74 -6.27
C ARG A 38 16.62 6.96 -6.81
N LEU A 39 16.19 8.17 -6.49
CA LEU A 39 16.88 9.38 -6.94
C LEU A 39 18.12 9.68 -6.11
N TYR A 40 18.03 9.56 -4.78
CA TYR A 40 19.06 10.05 -3.87
C TYR A 40 19.89 8.95 -3.17
N CYS A 41 19.44 7.70 -3.24
CA CYS A 41 20.00 6.60 -2.44
C CYS A 41 20.29 5.34 -3.26
N ASN A 42 20.26 5.43 -4.60
CA ASN A 42 20.43 4.26 -5.47
C ASN A 42 21.81 3.62 -5.34
N ASP A 43 22.83 4.43 -5.09
CA ASP A 43 24.24 3.97 -5.04
C ASP A 43 24.66 3.48 -3.64
N ILE A 44 23.75 3.52 -2.66
CA ILE A 44 24.07 3.13 -1.27
C ILE A 44 24.16 1.61 -1.13
N CYS A 45 23.30 0.87 -1.83
CA CYS A 45 23.23 -0.58 -1.72
C CYS A 45 23.37 -1.25 -3.09
N PRO A 46 24.03 -2.41 -3.16
CA PRO A 46 23.99 -3.22 -4.37
C PRO A 46 22.54 -3.67 -4.67
N PRO A 47 22.21 -3.96 -5.93
CA PRO A 47 20.90 -4.49 -6.29
C PRO A 47 20.58 -5.78 -5.52
N LEU A 48 19.38 -5.84 -4.94
CA LEU A 48 18.81 -7.05 -4.34
C LEU A 48 17.62 -7.53 -5.18
N ALA A 49 17.41 -8.85 -5.25
CA ALA A 49 16.26 -9.48 -5.91
C ALA A 49 14.97 -9.32 -5.07
N CYS A 50 14.51 -8.08 -4.94
CA CYS A 50 13.29 -7.75 -4.19
C CYS A 50 12.05 -8.10 -5.01
N GLN A 51 11.13 -8.84 -4.40
CA GLN A 51 9.86 -9.23 -4.98
C GLN A 51 8.77 -8.20 -4.70
N ASN A 52 7.63 -8.36 -5.37
CA ASN A 52 6.39 -7.61 -5.14
C ASN A 52 6.59 -6.08 -5.16
N GLY A 53 7.52 -5.60 -6.00
CA GLY A 53 7.81 -4.17 -6.13
C GLY A 53 8.63 -3.58 -4.98
N GLY A 54 9.26 -4.40 -4.13
CA GLY A 54 10.27 -3.94 -3.18
C GLY A 54 11.53 -3.36 -3.85
N TYR A 55 12.40 -2.76 -3.06
CA TYR A 55 13.72 -2.28 -3.50
C TYR A 55 14.76 -2.45 -2.38
N ALA A 56 16.06 -2.45 -2.71
CA ALA A 56 17.12 -2.57 -1.71
C ALA A 56 16.97 -1.46 -0.65
N ASN A 57 16.95 -1.81 0.63
CA ASN A 57 16.75 -0.82 1.69
C ASN A 57 18.04 -0.02 1.90
N PRO A 58 18.07 1.30 1.64
CA PRO A 58 19.30 2.09 1.76
C PRO A 58 19.86 2.13 3.18
N ASN A 59 19.02 1.96 4.19
CA ASN A 59 19.44 1.93 5.60
C ASN A 59 19.90 0.54 6.05
N ASN A 60 19.71 -0.50 5.24
CA ASN A 60 20.15 -1.86 5.54
C ASN A 60 20.20 -2.70 4.26
N CYS A 61 21.38 -2.74 3.62
CA CYS A 61 21.59 -3.43 2.34
C CYS A 61 21.43 -4.96 2.38
N THR A 62 21.18 -5.57 3.54
CA THR A 62 20.95 -7.02 3.64
C THR A 62 19.49 -7.41 3.37
N LYS A 63 18.56 -6.44 3.35
CA LYS A 63 17.13 -6.68 3.17
C LYS A 63 16.48 -5.65 2.26
N CYS A 64 15.34 -6.03 1.67
CA CYS A 64 14.51 -5.13 0.90
C CYS A 64 13.65 -4.23 1.79
N LYS A 65 13.36 -3.03 1.31
CA LYS A 65 12.25 -2.21 1.78
C LYS A 65 10.99 -2.67 1.05
N CYS A 66 10.02 -3.15 1.81
CA CYS A 66 8.83 -3.81 1.26
C CYS A 66 7.61 -2.89 1.25
N PRO A 67 6.69 -3.05 0.29
CA PRO A 67 5.38 -2.43 0.35
C PRO A 67 4.66 -2.79 1.64
N ARG A 68 3.77 -1.90 2.09
CA ARG A 68 2.95 -2.13 3.28
C ARG A 68 2.14 -3.42 3.12
N GLY A 69 2.20 -4.29 4.14
CA GLY A 69 1.58 -5.62 4.13
C GLY A 69 2.54 -6.76 3.78
N LEU A 70 3.74 -6.46 3.31
CA LEU A 70 4.77 -7.45 2.96
C LEU A 70 6.02 -7.29 3.83
N ALA A 71 6.77 -8.38 3.99
CA ALA A 71 7.98 -8.46 4.79
C ALA A 71 8.92 -9.57 4.32
N GLY A 72 9.99 -9.81 5.09
CA GLY A 72 11.05 -10.74 4.76
C GLY A 72 12.22 -10.06 4.05
N ARG A 73 13.29 -10.82 3.81
CA ARG A 73 14.52 -10.32 3.18
C ARG A 73 14.24 -9.80 1.75
N THR A 74 13.33 -10.47 1.04
CA THR A 74 13.00 -10.25 -0.37
C THR A 74 11.57 -9.80 -0.61
N CYS A 75 10.80 -9.46 0.44
CA CYS A 75 9.37 -9.05 0.34
C CYS A 75 8.40 -10.15 -0.13
N GLU A 76 8.77 -11.42 0.07
CA GLU A 76 7.95 -12.58 -0.29
C GLU A 76 6.96 -13.00 0.80
N GLY A 77 7.19 -12.60 2.05
CA GLY A 77 6.36 -12.96 3.19
C GLY A 77 5.46 -11.81 3.64
N ILE A 78 4.70 -12.05 4.70
CA ILE A 78 3.96 -11.02 5.44
C ILE A 78 4.66 -10.70 6.77
N PRO A 79 4.42 -9.51 7.37
CA PRO A 79 4.93 -9.20 8.69
C PRO A 79 4.49 -10.24 9.73
N GLN A 80 5.46 -10.75 10.51
CA GLN A 80 5.20 -11.68 11.61
C GLN A 80 4.90 -10.98 12.95
N VAL A 81 4.77 -9.65 12.91
CA VAL A 81 4.50 -8.82 14.08
C VAL A 81 3.01 -8.51 14.12
N GLY A 82 2.38 -8.69 15.28
CA GLY A 82 0.94 -8.46 15.46
C GLY A 82 0.15 -9.76 15.37
N CYS A 83 -0.89 -9.78 14.56
CA CYS A 83 -1.69 -10.98 14.31
C CYS A 83 -1.94 -11.21 12.81
N GLY A 84 -2.56 -12.36 12.50
CA GLY A 84 -2.90 -12.78 11.15
C GLY A 84 -1.99 -13.89 10.64
N GLY A 85 -2.01 -14.15 9.34
CA GLY A 85 -1.35 -15.32 8.76
C GLY A 85 -1.56 -15.48 7.26
N GLU A 86 -0.92 -16.50 6.70
CA GLU A 86 -1.16 -16.93 5.33
C GLU A 86 -2.32 -17.91 5.28
N LEU A 87 -3.24 -17.68 4.35
CA LEU A 87 -4.45 -18.44 4.12
C LEU A 87 -4.47 -18.93 2.67
N LEU A 88 -5.06 -20.10 2.44
CA LEU A 88 -5.27 -20.63 1.11
C LEU A 88 -6.76 -20.53 0.75
N ALA A 89 -7.07 -19.87 -0.36
CA ALA A 89 -8.39 -19.87 -0.97
C ALA A 89 -8.59 -21.20 -1.71
N THR A 90 -9.72 -21.84 -1.42
CA THR A 90 -10.20 -23.05 -2.06
C THR A 90 -11.45 -22.75 -2.88
N PRO A 91 -11.92 -23.67 -3.74
CA PRO A 91 -13.19 -23.50 -4.45
C PRO A 91 -14.44 -23.51 -3.54
N LEU A 92 -14.28 -23.52 -2.21
CA LEU A 92 -15.36 -23.42 -1.23
C LEU A 92 -15.26 -22.09 -0.50
N TRP A 93 -16.42 -21.54 -0.12
CA TRP A 93 -16.47 -20.33 0.70
C TRP A 93 -15.81 -20.56 2.06
N GLN A 94 -14.89 -19.68 2.39
CA GLN A 94 -14.14 -19.66 3.64
C GLN A 94 -14.31 -18.32 4.34
N GLU A 95 -14.26 -18.37 5.66
CA GLU A 95 -14.42 -17.19 6.51
C GLU A 95 -13.07 -16.72 7.06
N LEU A 96 -12.90 -15.40 7.09
CA LEU A 96 -11.92 -14.69 7.89
C LEU A 96 -12.63 -13.61 8.69
N SER A 97 -12.73 -13.81 10.00
CA SER A 97 -13.24 -12.80 10.93
C SER A 97 -12.16 -12.40 11.93
N HIS A 98 -12.17 -11.13 12.31
CA HIS A 98 -11.26 -10.60 13.32
C HIS A 98 -12.01 -9.69 14.26
N ARG A 99 -11.74 -9.83 15.56
CA ARG A 99 -12.12 -8.89 16.61
C ARG A 99 -10.90 -8.59 17.46
N GLY A 100 -10.62 -7.31 17.67
CA GLY A 100 -9.53 -6.89 18.54
C GLY A 100 -9.03 -5.48 18.29
N LYS A 101 -7.99 -5.12 19.03
CA LYS A 101 -7.32 -3.81 18.97
C LYS A 101 -5.82 -3.98 18.68
N LYS A 102 -5.48 -4.51 17.51
CA LYS A 102 -4.10 -4.75 17.10
C LYS A 102 -3.93 -4.48 15.61
N LYS A 103 -2.67 -4.32 15.19
CA LYS A 103 -2.30 -4.31 13.79
C LYS A 103 -2.10 -5.74 13.32
N CYS A 104 -2.76 -6.13 12.24
CA CYS A 104 -2.76 -7.49 11.76
C CYS A 104 -2.63 -7.55 10.24
N TYR A 105 -2.02 -8.63 9.76
CA TYR A 105 -1.68 -8.84 8.36
C TYR A 105 -2.10 -10.25 7.97
N TRP A 106 -2.93 -10.35 6.95
CA TRP A 106 -3.25 -11.62 6.32
C TRP A 106 -2.87 -11.58 4.85
N ARG A 107 -2.48 -12.74 4.33
CA ARG A 107 -2.36 -12.98 2.90
C ARG A 107 -3.21 -14.18 2.53
N ILE A 108 -4.16 -13.98 1.63
CA ILE A 108 -4.91 -15.08 1.03
C ILE A 108 -4.26 -15.39 -0.32
N ARG A 109 -3.93 -16.65 -0.57
CA ARG A 109 -3.32 -17.14 -1.83
C ARG A 109 -4.26 -18.14 -2.51
N ALA A 110 -4.21 -18.19 -3.82
CA ALA A 110 -4.91 -19.18 -4.64
C ALA A 110 -3.96 -19.85 -5.61
N THR A 111 -4.26 -21.08 -6.02
CA THR A 111 -3.45 -21.81 -6.98
C THR A 111 -3.83 -21.40 -8.39
N ASN A 112 -3.08 -20.43 -8.94
CA ASN A 112 -3.25 -19.94 -10.31
C ASN A 112 -4.70 -19.54 -10.65
N ALA A 113 -5.33 -18.84 -9.72
CA ALA A 113 -6.72 -18.41 -9.80
C ALA A 113 -6.88 -17.06 -9.10
N ARG A 114 -7.88 -16.28 -9.50
CA ARG A 114 -8.29 -15.07 -8.78
C ARG A 114 -9.06 -15.43 -7.52
N ILE A 115 -9.17 -14.47 -6.62
CA ILE A 115 -9.86 -14.60 -5.33
C ILE A 115 -11.02 -13.62 -5.33
N ARG A 116 -12.23 -14.14 -5.13
CA ARG A 116 -13.40 -13.31 -4.85
C ARG A 116 -13.57 -13.21 -3.35
N PHE A 117 -13.86 -12.02 -2.86
CA PHE A 117 -14.13 -11.81 -1.45
C PHE A 117 -15.27 -10.82 -1.24
N ILE A 118 -15.92 -10.95 -0.09
CA ILE A 118 -17.02 -10.13 0.38
C ILE A 118 -16.64 -9.64 1.77
N LEU A 119 -16.49 -8.33 1.92
CA LEU A 119 -16.18 -7.69 3.19
C LEU A 119 -17.47 -7.11 3.80
N SER A 120 -17.76 -7.47 5.04
CA SER A 120 -18.92 -7.04 5.81
C SER A 120 -18.55 -6.69 7.26
N ASP A 121 -19.53 -6.19 8.01
CA ASP A 121 -19.46 -6.01 9.47
C ASP A 121 -18.26 -5.19 9.97
N VAL A 122 -17.87 -4.19 9.18
CA VAL A 122 -16.71 -3.32 9.47
C VAL A 122 -17.08 -2.34 10.58
N SER A 123 -16.52 -2.57 11.76
CA SER A 123 -16.73 -1.75 12.95
C SER A 123 -15.43 -1.05 13.38
N TYR A 124 -15.16 0.09 12.75
CA TYR A 124 -14.03 0.99 13.05
C TYR A 124 -14.56 2.41 13.27
N ARG A 125 -13.67 3.36 13.63
CA ARG A 125 -14.05 4.78 13.71
C ARG A 125 -14.29 5.32 12.30
N CYS A 126 -15.55 5.61 12.00
CA CYS A 126 -15.92 6.14 10.70
C CYS A 126 -15.40 7.57 10.52
N GLU A 127 -14.56 7.77 9.51
CA GLU A 127 -13.98 9.06 9.12
C GLU A 127 -14.04 9.21 7.59
N THR A 128 -13.97 10.46 7.09
CA THR A 128 -13.89 10.74 5.64
C THR A 128 -12.64 10.12 5.03
N THR A 129 -11.51 10.23 5.72
CA THR A 129 -10.28 9.48 5.45
C THR A 129 -10.03 8.52 6.61
N CYS A 130 -10.04 7.21 6.35
CA CYS A 130 -9.88 6.22 7.40
C CYS A 130 -8.46 6.25 7.98
N LYS A 131 -8.34 6.53 9.29
CA LYS A 131 -7.08 6.43 10.05
C LYS A 131 -6.91 5.08 10.73
N ALA A 132 -8.01 4.53 11.26
CA ALA A 132 -8.14 3.13 11.65
C ALA A 132 -9.01 2.42 10.60
N TYR A 133 -8.59 1.24 10.11
CA TYR A 133 -9.19 0.64 8.92
C TYR A 133 -8.91 -0.85 8.75
N VAL A 134 -9.68 -1.45 7.84
CA VAL A 134 -9.28 -2.61 7.04
C VAL A 134 -8.84 -2.12 5.67
N GLU A 135 -7.59 -2.37 5.28
CA GLU A 135 -7.05 -2.13 3.94
C GLU A 135 -6.99 -3.43 3.17
N ILE A 136 -7.53 -3.46 1.96
CA ILE A 136 -7.46 -4.64 1.08
C ILE A 136 -6.69 -4.29 -0.19
N LYS A 137 -5.62 -5.04 -0.45
CA LYS A 137 -4.86 -4.98 -1.69
C LYS A 137 -5.18 -6.19 -2.54
N HIS A 138 -5.87 -5.95 -3.64
CA HIS A 138 -6.31 -6.99 -4.59
C HIS A 138 -5.83 -6.73 -6.02
N ASN A 139 -5.29 -5.52 -6.29
CA ASN A 139 -4.77 -5.10 -7.59
C ASN A 139 -3.49 -5.84 -7.95
N SER A 140 -3.08 -5.76 -9.21
CA SER A 140 -1.88 -6.36 -9.80
C SER A 140 -0.55 -5.83 -9.25
N ASP A 141 -0.55 -4.68 -8.55
CA ASP A 141 0.65 -4.09 -7.95
C ASP A 141 0.48 -3.80 -6.44
N PHE A 142 1.14 -4.61 -5.60
CA PHE A 142 1.15 -4.42 -4.15
C PHE A 142 1.92 -3.18 -3.66
N GLN A 143 2.61 -2.45 -4.53
CA GLN A 143 3.18 -1.15 -4.16
C GLN A 143 2.10 -0.11 -3.88
N GLN A 144 0.98 -0.20 -4.58
CA GLN A 144 -0.16 0.70 -4.40
C GLN A 144 -0.83 0.44 -3.05
N THR A 145 -1.38 1.50 -2.46
CA THR A 145 -2.24 1.38 -1.27
C THR A 145 -3.53 0.69 -1.69
N GLY A 146 -3.99 -0.27 -0.88
CA GLY A 146 -5.29 -0.90 -1.09
C GLY A 146 -6.44 0.05 -0.74
N PHE A 147 -7.66 -0.30 -1.11
CA PHE A 147 -8.80 0.47 -0.62
C PHE A 147 -8.95 0.25 0.89
N ARG A 148 -9.37 1.28 1.61
CA ARG A 148 -9.56 1.28 3.06
C ARG A 148 -11.02 1.51 3.40
N THR A 149 -11.53 0.66 4.28
CA THR A 149 -12.86 0.84 4.87
C THR A 149 -12.76 0.91 6.39
N CYS A 150 -13.64 1.73 6.97
CA CYS A 150 -13.73 1.96 8.41
C CYS A 150 -15.14 2.30 8.90
N CYS A 151 -16.11 2.35 8.00
CA CYS A 151 -17.49 2.68 8.34
C CYS A 151 -18.36 1.44 8.13
N ASN A 152 -19.37 1.29 8.97
CA ASN A 152 -20.43 0.34 8.69
C ASN A 152 -21.15 0.77 7.40
N GLY A 153 -21.46 -0.19 6.55
CA GLY A 153 -21.96 0.05 5.21
C GLY A 153 -22.36 -1.26 4.52
N PRO A 154 -22.80 -1.18 3.25
CA PRO A 154 -23.13 -2.39 2.50
C PRO A 154 -21.90 -3.28 2.31
N GLU A 155 -22.15 -4.55 2.02
CA GLU A 155 -21.11 -5.51 1.69
C GLU A 155 -20.30 -5.03 0.48
N ILE A 156 -18.98 -5.15 0.58
CA ILE A 156 -18.05 -4.82 -0.51
C ILE A 156 -17.62 -6.12 -1.17
N GLN A 157 -18.11 -6.35 -2.38
CA GLN A 157 -17.75 -7.52 -3.18
C GLN A 157 -16.70 -7.15 -4.22
N VAL A 158 -15.55 -7.84 -4.20
CA VAL A 158 -14.43 -7.54 -5.10
C VAL A 158 -13.81 -8.84 -5.61
N LEU A 159 -13.39 -8.82 -6.87
CA LEU A 159 -12.58 -9.86 -7.49
C LEU A 159 -11.13 -9.35 -7.60
N SER A 160 -10.17 -10.15 -7.13
CA SER A 160 -8.76 -9.79 -7.23
C SER A 160 -8.26 -9.84 -8.67
N GLU A 161 -7.25 -9.02 -8.96
CA GLU A 161 -6.53 -9.06 -10.24
C GLU A 161 -5.50 -10.18 -10.28
N GLN A 162 -4.98 -10.59 -9.11
CA GLN A 162 -3.91 -11.58 -8.99
C GLN A 162 -4.31 -12.76 -8.08
N ALA A 163 -3.45 -13.78 -7.99
CA ALA A 163 -3.65 -14.96 -7.15
C ALA A 163 -3.38 -14.75 -5.66
N GLU A 164 -3.15 -13.51 -5.23
CA GLU A 164 -2.89 -13.17 -3.83
C GLU A 164 -3.66 -11.90 -3.45
N VAL A 165 -4.22 -11.86 -2.23
CA VAL A 165 -4.84 -10.67 -1.65
C VAL A 165 -4.19 -10.40 -0.31
N LEU A 166 -3.81 -9.15 -0.04
CA LEU A 166 -3.33 -8.73 1.27
C LEU A 166 -4.43 -7.99 2.02
N ILE A 167 -4.63 -8.36 3.27
CA ILE A 167 -5.58 -7.72 4.18
C ILE A 167 -4.79 -7.17 5.35
N ILE A 168 -4.94 -5.87 5.61
CA ILE A 168 -4.24 -5.17 6.68
C ILE A 168 -5.30 -4.53 7.56
N SER A 169 -5.42 -5.02 8.79
CA SER A 169 -6.22 -4.38 9.82
C SER A 169 -5.31 -3.50 10.67
N ASP A 170 -5.63 -2.22 10.81
CA ASP A 170 -4.89 -1.29 11.66
C ASP A 170 -5.87 -0.49 12.51
N SER A 171 -5.95 -0.83 13.80
CA SER A 171 -6.82 -0.19 14.78
C SER A 171 -6.02 0.46 15.93
N THR A 172 -4.72 0.68 15.76
CA THR A 172 -3.84 1.07 16.88
C THR A 172 -4.17 2.44 17.46
N GLU A 173 -4.77 3.33 16.67
CA GLU A 173 -5.21 4.66 17.12
C GLU A 173 -6.49 4.64 17.97
N LEU A 174 -7.18 3.50 18.07
CA LEU A 174 -8.46 3.39 18.78
C LEU A 174 -8.28 2.84 20.18
N ASN A 175 -9.19 3.17 21.10
CA ASN A 175 -9.21 2.69 22.48
C ASN A 175 -10.22 1.56 22.73
N TYR A 176 -10.97 1.15 21.71
CA TYR A 176 -11.96 0.08 21.76
C TYR A 176 -11.62 -1.04 20.76
N GLU A 177 -12.25 -2.20 20.92
CA GLU A 177 -12.10 -3.30 19.98
C GLU A 177 -12.82 -3.02 18.66
N THR A 178 -12.13 -3.34 17.57
CA THR A 178 -12.69 -3.27 16.23
C THR A 178 -12.98 -4.65 15.70
N ALA A 179 -13.87 -4.74 14.71
CA ALA A 179 -14.17 -6.01 14.07
C ALA A 179 -14.38 -5.83 12.56
N PHE A 180 -14.15 -6.91 11.83
CA PHE A 180 -14.61 -7.08 10.45
C PHE A 180 -14.89 -8.55 10.18
N HIS A 181 -15.71 -8.79 9.16
CA HIS A 181 -16.00 -10.11 8.64
C HIS A 181 -15.68 -10.14 7.15
N LEU A 182 -15.03 -11.21 6.68
CA LEU A 182 -14.67 -11.38 5.28
C LEU A 182 -14.91 -12.82 4.84
N TRP A 183 -15.73 -12.99 3.81
CA TRP A 183 -15.85 -14.25 3.08
C TRP A 183 -14.92 -14.23 1.88
N TYR A 184 -14.25 -15.35 1.59
CA TYR A 184 -13.41 -15.49 0.41
C TYR A 184 -13.56 -16.87 -0.23
N ILE A 185 -13.31 -16.91 -1.54
CA ILE A 185 -13.36 -18.12 -2.36
C ILE A 185 -12.36 -18.01 -3.51
N GLN A 186 -11.79 -19.13 -3.92
CA GLN A 186 -11.06 -19.22 -5.17
C GLN A 186 -12.04 -19.12 -6.34
N ASP A 187 -11.87 -18.10 -7.18
CA ASP A 187 -12.65 -17.96 -8.41
C ASP A 187 -12.06 -18.85 -9.53
N SER A 188 -12.83 -19.08 -10.58
CA SER A 188 -12.42 -19.87 -11.75
C SER A 188 -11.49 -19.12 -12.71
N GLY A 189 -11.45 -17.79 -12.62
CA GLY A 189 -10.68 -16.94 -13.51
C GLY A 189 -9.18 -16.99 -13.25
N GLN A 190 -8.38 -17.07 -14.31
CA GLN A 190 -6.92 -16.94 -14.23
C GLN A 190 -6.50 -15.53 -13.77
N PRO A 191 -5.40 -15.38 -13.00
CA PRO A 191 -4.83 -14.09 -12.65
C PRO A 191 -4.48 -13.27 -13.90
N LEU A 192 -4.58 -11.94 -13.78
CA LEU A 192 -4.06 -11.05 -14.81
C LEU A 192 -2.52 -11.20 -14.89
N PRO A 193 -1.93 -11.12 -16.10
CA PRO A 193 -0.49 -11.11 -16.23
C PRO A 193 0.08 -9.93 -15.44
N LYS A 194 1.15 -10.19 -14.68
CA LYS A 194 1.80 -9.11 -13.92
C LYS A 194 2.24 -8.02 -14.91
N PRO A 195 1.95 -6.74 -14.62
CA PRO A 195 2.45 -5.67 -15.45
C PRO A 195 3.99 -5.75 -15.49
N PRO A 196 4.61 -5.42 -16.65
CA PRO A 196 6.06 -5.36 -16.72
C PRO A 196 6.58 -4.38 -15.65
N PRO A 197 7.73 -4.68 -15.00
CA PRO A 197 8.27 -3.78 -14.01
C PRO A 197 8.50 -2.40 -14.65
N PRO A 198 8.08 -1.30 -14.00
CA PRO A 198 8.27 0.02 -14.57
C PRO A 198 9.77 0.28 -14.76
N THR A 199 10.17 0.54 -16.00
CA THR A 199 11.54 0.95 -16.36
C THR A 199 11.78 2.35 -15.81
N TRP A 200 12.68 2.46 -14.84
CA TRP A 200 13.10 3.76 -14.36
C TRP A 200 14.08 4.36 -15.36
N VAL A 201 13.73 5.54 -15.86
CA VAL A 201 14.64 6.38 -16.65
C VAL A 201 15.12 7.47 -15.70
N PRO A 202 16.45 7.63 -15.49
CA PRO A 202 16.97 8.75 -14.73
C PRO A 202 16.42 10.06 -15.30
N GLY A 203 15.71 10.82 -14.47
CA GLY A 203 15.31 12.17 -14.82
C GLY A 203 16.55 13.07 -14.79
N SER A 204 16.83 13.80 -15.87
CA SER A 204 17.83 14.87 -15.84
C SER A 204 17.14 16.18 -15.48
N GLU A 205 17.25 16.65 -14.23
CA GLU A 205 16.68 17.95 -13.84
C GLU A 205 17.69 19.09 -14.09
N ASN A 206 17.76 19.52 -15.36
CA ASN A 206 18.63 20.60 -15.85
C ASN A 206 18.05 22.02 -15.65
N ARG A 207 16.93 22.16 -14.94
CA ARG A 207 16.32 23.48 -14.70
C ARG A 207 17.05 24.18 -13.54
N SER A 208 17.22 25.49 -13.61
CA SER A 208 17.77 26.27 -12.49
C SER A 208 16.76 26.34 -11.34
N PHE A 209 17.23 26.23 -10.09
CA PHE A 209 16.38 26.48 -8.92
C PHE A 209 16.08 27.98 -8.84
N ARG A 210 14.79 28.34 -8.90
CA ARG A 210 14.19 29.69 -8.76
C ARG A 210 15.19 30.86 -8.79
N GLY A 211 15.42 31.43 -9.98
CA GLY A 211 15.97 32.78 -10.14
C GLY A 211 17.46 32.96 -9.82
N SER A 212 18.22 31.90 -9.56
CA SER A 212 19.69 32.03 -9.43
C SER A 212 20.33 32.13 -10.82
N GLY A 213 20.80 33.32 -11.14
CA GLY A 213 21.63 33.58 -12.32
C GLY A 213 22.89 32.71 -12.31
N SER A 214 23.24 32.21 -13.49
CA SER A 214 24.54 31.67 -13.91
C SER A 214 25.56 31.36 -12.79
N SER A 215 25.62 30.10 -12.37
CA SER A 215 26.81 29.37 -11.81
C SER A 215 26.46 28.31 -10.75
N SER A 216 25.18 28.00 -10.59
CA SER A 216 24.71 26.99 -9.65
C SER A 216 24.35 25.73 -10.45
N GLY A 217 25.09 24.62 -10.20
CA GLY A 217 24.97 23.35 -10.94
C GLY A 217 23.59 22.69 -10.90
N PRO A 218 23.41 21.49 -11.52
CA PRO A 218 22.11 20.83 -11.62
C PRO A 218 21.43 20.78 -10.24
N ILE A 219 20.11 21.01 -10.20
CA ILE A 219 19.31 21.12 -8.97
C ILE A 219 19.63 20.03 -7.94
N GLU A 220 19.94 18.82 -8.41
CA GLU A 220 20.42 17.71 -7.59
C GLU A 220 21.60 18.11 -6.69
N LYS A 221 22.62 18.80 -7.21
CA LYS A 221 23.77 19.28 -6.42
C LYS A 221 23.37 20.34 -5.39
N PHE A 222 22.41 21.20 -5.70
CA PHE A 222 21.96 22.24 -4.76
C PHE A 222 21.12 21.67 -3.63
N ILE A 223 20.14 20.80 -3.93
CA ILE A 223 19.30 20.16 -2.92
C ILE A 223 20.16 19.29 -1.99
N LEU A 224 21.11 18.52 -2.53
CA LEU A 224 21.99 17.65 -1.75
C LEU A 224 22.98 18.41 -0.85
N ASN A 225 23.35 19.65 -1.19
CA ASN A 225 24.26 20.47 -0.40
C ASN A 225 23.54 21.31 0.68
N VAL A 226 22.23 21.55 0.54
CA VAL A 226 21.46 22.43 1.43
C VAL A 226 20.61 21.65 2.45
N ILE A 227 20.34 20.36 2.20
CA ILE A 227 19.78 19.49 3.23
C ILE A 227 20.90 19.21 4.25
N PRO A 228 20.79 19.64 5.52
CA PRO A 228 21.75 19.21 6.53
C PRO A 228 21.73 17.69 6.54
N LYS A 229 22.91 17.06 6.52
CA LYS A 229 23.03 15.63 6.78
C LYS A 229 22.50 15.37 8.19
N VAL A 230 21.19 15.15 8.30
CA VAL A 230 20.56 14.70 9.53
C VAL A 230 21.05 13.25 9.69
N ARG A 231 22.10 13.12 10.50
CA ARG A 231 22.64 11.85 10.97
C ARG A 231 21.65 11.20 11.94
#